data_AF-A0A3D5A1U8-F1
#
_entry.id   AF-A0A3D5A1U8-F1
#
_cell.length_a   1.000
_cell.length_b   1.000
_cell.length_c   1.000
_cell.angle_alpha   90.00
_cell.angle_beta   90.00
_cell.angle_gamma   90.00
#
_symmetry.space_group_name_H-M   'P 1'
#
loop_
_entity.id
_entity.type
_entity.pdbx_description
1 polymer ?
#
loop_
_entity_poly.entity_id
_entity_poly.type
_entity_poly.pdbx_seq_one_letter_code
_entity_poly.pdbx_strand_id
1 'polypeptide(L)'
;MIRTLTAALALVLVCGALTGAVADGDGAFRLPTLQWPTVGSTQAHTPAEAPVGRAQISWSSLGEFSPVAVTEKTPYGALTLTARYVFVAAAADMPARVEWRLDGSETPVSVADSVISAGAEGLDNSISGGDGVLPAGAYDVTFIINGTLAAAGTTTIQAPPPIGNRQPAEVYAAALQSMVSALNAYSKEDLQQAGQLAAQAAPGIASALQAAPQLPDILAVSEAAHALIALQRTETAIDAGDVRVATEWATRAASHAGIADGVAQDAEFKEWTTRLAADTLELLRLLLQAQAQG
;
A
#
# COMPACT_ATOMS: atom_id res chain seq x y z
N MET A 1 0.19 8.48 -22.25
CA MET A 1 -0.07 8.39 -20.81
C MET A 1 0.23 9.73 -20.14
N ILE A 2 1.49 10.17 -20.14
CA ILE A 2 1.91 11.45 -19.54
C ILE A 2 1.20 12.64 -20.20
N ARG A 3 0.99 12.67 -21.53
CA ARG A 3 0.46 13.88 -22.20
C ARG A 3 -0.98 14.26 -21.80
N THR A 4 -1.86 13.29 -21.58
CA THR A 4 -3.27 13.50 -21.19
C THR A 4 -3.39 13.82 -19.70
N LEU A 5 -2.68 13.08 -18.85
CA LEU A 5 -2.60 13.37 -17.41
C LEU A 5 -1.87 14.70 -17.15
N THR A 6 -0.83 15.04 -17.91
CA THR A 6 -0.16 16.35 -17.83
C THR A 6 -1.07 17.48 -18.29
N ALA A 7 -1.96 17.25 -19.27
CA ALA A 7 -2.96 18.25 -19.66
C ALA A 7 -4.02 18.46 -18.57
N ALA A 8 -4.46 17.39 -17.88
CA ALA A 8 -5.37 17.49 -16.74
C ALA A 8 -4.70 18.12 -15.51
N LEU A 9 -3.48 17.72 -15.17
CA LEU A 9 -2.68 18.31 -14.09
C LEU A 9 -2.36 19.78 -14.41
N ALA A 10 -2.04 20.11 -15.66
CA ALA A 10 -1.85 21.49 -16.10
C ALA A 10 -3.16 22.29 -16.03
N LEU A 11 -4.32 21.69 -16.26
CA LEU A 11 -5.61 22.38 -16.12
C LEU A 11 -5.95 22.66 -14.65
N VAL A 12 -5.64 21.72 -13.76
CA VAL A 12 -5.77 21.90 -12.30
C VAL A 12 -4.78 22.95 -11.78
N LEU A 13 -3.53 22.90 -12.24
CA LEU A 13 -2.50 23.91 -11.91
C LEU A 13 -2.83 25.28 -12.51
N VAL A 14 -3.38 25.38 -13.71
CA VAL A 14 -3.78 26.66 -14.33
C VAL A 14 -5.00 27.27 -13.65
N CYS A 15 -5.91 26.45 -13.10
CA CYS A 15 -7.03 26.96 -12.28
C CYS A 15 -6.59 27.33 -10.86
N GLY A 16 -5.53 26.71 -10.32
CA GLY A 16 -4.94 27.04 -9.01
C GLY A 16 -3.92 28.19 -9.03
N ALA A 17 -3.26 28.45 -10.15
CA ALA A 17 -2.16 29.42 -10.29
C ALA A 17 -2.60 30.87 -10.54
N LEU A 18 -3.76 31.29 -10.03
CA LEU A 18 -4.13 32.72 -9.96
C LEU A 18 -3.54 33.43 -8.73
N THR A 19 -2.68 32.78 -7.95
CA THR A 19 -1.96 33.42 -6.85
C THR A 19 -0.48 33.02 -6.78
N GLY A 20 0.38 33.88 -7.33
CA GLY A 20 1.72 34.16 -6.79
C GLY A 20 2.84 33.14 -7.07
N ALA A 21 3.63 33.40 -8.11
CA ALA A 21 4.95 32.79 -8.32
C ALA A 21 6.05 33.53 -7.53
N VAL A 22 7.06 32.81 -7.02
CA VAL A 22 8.50 33.13 -7.13
C VAL A 22 9.30 31.82 -7.06
N ALA A 23 10.29 31.66 -7.94
CA ALA A 23 11.22 30.53 -8.02
C ALA A 23 12.56 30.88 -7.34
N ASP A 24 13.26 29.88 -6.79
CA ASP A 24 14.74 29.84 -6.73
C ASP A 24 15.30 28.44 -6.36
N GLY A 25 16.22 27.96 -7.21
CA GLY A 25 17.57 27.46 -6.85
C GLY A 25 17.81 26.13 -6.09
N ASP A 26 18.31 25.13 -6.84
CA ASP A 26 19.31 24.08 -6.50
C ASP A 26 19.34 23.41 -5.09
N GLY A 27 19.18 22.08 -5.07
CA GLY A 27 19.67 21.24 -3.97
C GLY A 27 19.08 19.83 -3.94
N ALA A 28 19.95 18.82 -3.83
CA ALA A 28 19.66 17.38 -3.74
C ALA A 28 18.28 16.97 -3.16
N PHE A 29 17.55 16.13 -3.90
CA PHE A 29 16.25 15.60 -3.50
C PHE A 29 16.39 14.65 -2.29
N ARG A 30 16.00 15.14 -1.11
CA ARG A 30 15.63 14.32 0.05
C ARG A 30 14.11 14.34 0.15
N LEU A 31 13.49 13.19 0.35
CA LEU A 31 12.07 13.10 0.67
C LEU A 31 11.78 13.96 1.91
N PRO A 32 10.79 14.88 1.88
CA PRO A 32 10.44 15.67 3.05
C PRO A 32 9.86 14.76 4.14
N THR A 33 10.43 14.83 5.33
CA THR A 33 9.82 14.31 6.55
C THR A 33 8.55 15.14 6.80
N LEU A 34 7.37 14.51 6.69
CA LEU A 34 6.10 15.12 7.10
C LEU A 34 6.17 15.41 8.61
N GLN A 35 6.19 16.69 8.99
CA GLN A 35 6.02 17.13 10.38
C GLN A 35 4.56 17.49 10.61
N TRP A 36 3.97 16.97 11.68
CA TRP A 36 2.59 17.26 12.06
C TRP A 36 2.54 18.48 13.01
N PRO A 37 1.41 19.21 13.07
CA PRO A 37 1.30 20.40 13.91
C PRO A 37 1.40 20.06 15.40
N THR A 38 2.31 20.76 16.09
CA THR A 38 2.54 20.62 17.54
C THR A 38 1.38 21.21 18.34
N VAL A 39 0.71 20.39 19.15
CA VAL A 39 -0.28 20.85 20.13
C VAL A 39 0.42 21.08 21.48
N GLY A 40 0.17 22.26 22.06
CA GLY A 40 0.82 22.74 23.28
C GLY A 40 0.63 21.84 24.50
N SER A 41 1.66 21.83 25.36
CA SER A 41 1.75 21.02 26.57
C SER A 41 0.77 21.44 27.66
N THR A 42 0.23 20.47 28.40
CA THR A 42 -0.20 20.70 29.78
C THR A 42 -0.15 19.43 30.64
N GLN A 43 0.56 19.58 31.76
CA GLN A 43 0.56 18.89 33.06
C GLN A 43 0.38 17.36 33.18
N ALA A 44 1.34 16.79 33.93
CA ALA A 44 1.36 15.41 34.40
C ALA A 44 0.19 15.11 35.36
N HIS A 45 -0.68 14.18 34.95
CA HIS A 45 -1.61 13.48 35.82
C HIS A 45 -1.11 12.06 36.07
N THR A 46 -1.25 11.60 37.31
CA THR A 46 -0.98 10.24 37.80
C THR A 46 -1.79 9.22 36.98
N PRO A 47 -1.24 8.03 36.62
CA PRO A 47 -1.85 7.19 35.59
C PRO A 47 -3.12 6.51 36.12
N ALA A 48 -4.27 7.04 35.74
CA ALA A 48 -5.41 6.20 35.43
C ALA A 48 -5.01 5.30 34.24
N GLU A 49 -5.47 4.05 34.19
CA GLU A 49 -5.29 3.18 33.02
C GLU A 49 -5.65 3.97 31.76
N ALA A 50 -4.65 4.27 30.94
CA ALA A 50 -4.88 4.98 29.70
C ALA A 50 -5.81 4.12 28.84
N PRO A 51 -6.87 4.69 28.25
CA PRO A 51 -7.70 3.93 27.33
C PRO A 51 -6.81 3.38 26.21
N VAL A 52 -6.94 2.08 25.94
CA VAL A 52 -6.18 1.42 24.86
C VAL A 52 -6.53 2.11 23.54
N GLY A 53 -5.52 2.69 22.90
CA GLY A 53 -5.65 3.33 21.59
C GLY A 53 -5.97 2.34 20.48
N ARG A 54 -6.39 2.85 19.31
CA ARG A 54 -6.64 2.03 18.12
C ARG A 54 -5.42 2.06 17.20
N ALA A 55 -4.86 0.90 16.90
CA ALA A 55 -3.89 0.76 15.82
C ALA A 55 -4.63 0.68 14.48
N GLN A 56 -4.10 1.36 13.46
CA GLN A 56 -4.57 1.24 12.08
C GLN A 56 -3.70 0.25 11.34
N ILE A 57 -4.30 -0.62 10.54
CA ILE A 57 -3.56 -1.60 9.74
C ILE A 57 -3.84 -1.33 8.27
N SER A 58 -2.77 -1.17 7.52
CA SER A 58 -2.78 -1.10 6.06
C SER A 58 -2.01 -2.28 5.50
N TRP A 59 -2.35 -2.71 4.30
CA TRP A 59 -1.54 -3.67 3.55
C TRP A 59 -0.72 -2.90 2.52
N SER A 60 0.53 -3.28 2.34
CA SER A 60 1.45 -2.61 1.40
C SER A 60 2.34 -3.66 0.75
N SER A 61 2.91 -3.33 -0.38
CA SER A 61 3.98 -4.10 -1.00
C SER A 61 5.37 -3.61 -0.53
N LEU A 62 5.48 -2.38 0.02
CA LEU A 62 6.76 -1.83 0.53
C LEU A 62 7.01 -2.06 2.03
N GLY A 63 6.05 -2.62 2.77
CA GLY A 63 6.13 -2.63 4.25
C GLY A 63 5.91 -1.27 4.89
N GLU A 64 5.53 -0.24 4.11
CA GLU A 64 5.22 1.10 4.60
C GLU A 64 3.72 1.29 4.83
N PHE A 65 3.37 2.08 5.85
CA PHE A 65 1.98 2.38 6.16
C PHE A 65 1.39 3.33 5.12
N SER A 66 0.20 3.01 4.60
CA SER A 66 -0.54 3.90 3.69
C SER A 66 -1.99 4.08 4.15
N PRO A 67 -2.45 5.33 4.35
CA PRO A 67 -3.80 5.61 4.84
C PRO A 67 -4.90 5.20 3.88
N VAL A 68 -4.65 5.19 2.56
CA VAL A 68 -5.66 4.80 1.55
C VAL A 68 -5.89 3.28 1.49
N ALA A 69 -5.04 2.50 2.17
CA ALA A 69 -5.12 1.06 2.23
C ALA A 69 -5.46 0.51 3.61
N VAL A 70 -5.88 1.38 4.53
CA VAL A 70 -6.41 0.96 5.82
C VAL A 70 -7.72 0.21 5.61
N THR A 71 -7.77 -1.05 6.01
CA THR A 71 -8.94 -1.91 5.84
C THR A 71 -9.00 -2.99 6.91
N GLU A 72 -10.22 -3.31 7.33
CA GLU A 72 -10.49 -4.47 8.20
C GLU A 72 -10.42 -5.78 7.41
N LYS A 73 -10.54 -5.72 6.07
CA LYS A 73 -10.50 -6.86 5.17
C LYS A 73 -9.46 -6.64 4.08
N THR A 74 -8.36 -7.37 4.18
CA THR A 74 -7.26 -7.35 3.23
C THR A 74 -7.47 -8.46 2.19
N PRO A 75 -7.33 -8.19 0.88
CA PRO A 75 -7.41 -9.23 -0.13
C PRO A 75 -6.30 -10.27 0.05
N TYR A 76 -6.57 -11.52 -0.35
CA TYR A 76 -5.51 -12.53 -0.42
C TYR A 76 -4.41 -12.10 -1.40
N GLY A 77 -3.18 -12.47 -1.08
CA GLY A 77 -2.01 -12.10 -1.88
C GLY A 77 -1.21 -10.92 -1.31
N ALA A 78 -1.62 -10.36 -0.17
CA ALA A 78 -0.83 -9.33 0.52
C ALA A 78 0.55 -9.88 0.94
N LEU A 79 1.60 -9.17 0.54
CA LEU A 79 2.99 -9.49 0.90
C LEU A 79 3.35 -8.97 2.28
N THR A 80 2.87 -7.77 2.62
CA THR A 80 3.12 -7.15 3.92
C THR A 80 1.87 -6.54 4.53
N LEU A 81 1.80 -6.57 5.86
CA LEU A 81 0.89 -5.78 6.66
C LEU A 81 1.72 -4.79 7.46
N THR A 82 1.28 -3.53 7.51
CA THR A 82 1.89 -2.49 8.30
C THR A 82 0.85 -1.87 9.22
N ALA A 83 1.13 -1.91 10.52
CA ALA A 83 0.33 -1.26 11.53
C ALA A 83 0.98 0.07 11.93
N ARG A 84 0.14 1.07 12.17
CA ARG A 84 0.52 2.37 12.73
C ARG A 84 -0.25 2.62 14.02
N TYR A 85 0.46 3.02 15.05
CA TYR A 85 -0.09 3.64 16.24
C TYR A 85 0.37 5.09 16.33
N VAL A 86 -0.57 6.04 16.35
CA VAL A 86 -0.30 7.47 16.54
C VAL A 86 -0.36 7.78 18.04
N PHE A 87 0.69 8.41 18.57
CA PHE A 87 0.77 8.68 20.00
C PHE A 87 -0.18 9.81 20.42
N VAL A 88 -0.89 9.60 21.54
CA VAL A 88 -1.77 10.63 22.13
C VAL A 88 -1.00 11.61 23.03
N ALA A 89 0.15 11.20 23.55
CA ALA A 89 1.05 12.02 24.37
C ALA A 89 2.51 11.66 24.07
N ALA A 90 3.44 12.56 24.40
CA ALA A 90 4.86 12.37 24.16
C ALA A 90 5.39 11.08 24.82
N ALA A 91 5.79 10.12 23.99
CA ALA A 91 6.28 8.81 24.42
C ALA A 91 7.82 8.69 24.25
N ALA A 92 8.55 9.79 24.42
CA ALA A 92 10.00 9.83 24.22
C ALA A 92 10.74 8.90 25.18
N ASP A 93 11.76 8.20 24.66
CA ASP A 93 12.66 7.29 25.37
C ASP A 93 11.94 6.13 26.08
N MET A 94 10.71 5.82 25.67
CA MET A 94 9.97 4.68 26.19
C MET A 94 10.27 3.43 25.37
N PRO A 95 10.56 2.27 26.00
CA PRO A 95 10.67 1.01 25.29
C PRO A 95 9.30 0.65 24.72
N ALA A 96 9.28 0.22 23.48
CA ALA A 96 8.08 -0.22 22.78
C ALA A 96 8.28 -1.62 22.20
N ARG A 97 7.27 -2.45 22.35
CA ARG A 97 7.19 -3.80 21.80
C ARG A 97 5.93 -3.90 20.96
N VAL A 98 6.07 -4.41 19.74
CA VAL A 98 4.94 -4.70 18.86
C VAL A 98 4.86 -6.19 18.65
N GLU A 99 3.69 -6.78 18.91
CA GLU A 99 3.44 -8.20 18.67
C GLU A 99 2.35 -8.37 17.61
N TRP A 100 2.61 -9.26 16.65
CA TRP A 100 1.61 -9.73 15.71
C TRP A 100 1.23 -11.17 16.00
N ARG A 101 -0.07 -11.47 15.94
CA ARG A 101 -0.63 -12.82 16.13
C ARG A 101 -1.50 -13.17 14.95
N LEU A 102 -1.47 -14.45 14.57
CA LEU A 102 -2.33 -15.02 13.55
C LEU A 102 -3.34 -15.96 14.23
N ASP A 103 -4.62 -15.79 13.92
CA ASP A 103 -5.75 -16.61 14.38
C ASP A 103 -5.77 -16.82 15.89
N GLY A 104 -5.45 -15.77 16.66
CA GLY A 104 -5.43 -15.82 18.13
C GLY A 104 -4.35 -16.72 18.73
N SER A 105 -3.32 -17.10 17.96
CA SER A 105 -2.20 -17.92 18.45
C SER A 105 -1.58 -17.36 19.74
N GLU A 106 -1.31 -18.25 20.71
CA GLU A 106 -0.62 -17.91 21.96
C GLU A 106 0.84 -17.48 21.73
N THR A 107 1.46 -17.91 20.64
CA THR A 107 2.80 -17.48 20.22
C THR A 107 2.65 -16.43 19.11
N PRO A 108 3.21 -15.22 19.26
CA PRO A 108 3.25 -14.22 18.19
C PRO A 108 3.96 -14.75 16.94
N VAL A 109 3.43 -14.40 15.77
CA VAL A 109 4.10 -14.63 14.47
C VAL A 109 5.23 -13.62 14.22
N SER A 110 5.21 -12.49 14.93
CA SER A 110 6.29 -11.50 14.93
C SER A 110 6.32 -10.75 16.26
N VAL A 111 7.53 -10.45 16.72
CA VAL A 111 7.79 -9.56 17.87
C VAL A 111 8.89 -8.60 17.46
N ALA A 112 8.65 -7.31 17.64
CA ALA A 112 9.63 -6.27 17.40
C ALA A 112 9.77 -5.38 18.63
N ASP A 113 10.97 -5.32 19.18
CA ASP A 113 11.33 -4.41 20.26
C ASP A 113 12.04 -3.18 19.69
N SER A 114 11.69 -2.01 20.20
CA SER A 114 12.22 -0.71 19.78
C SER A 114 12.22 0.28 20.94
N VAL A 115 12.83 1.45 20.72
CA VAL A 115 12.74 2.59 21.65
C VAL A 115 12.13 3.74 20.87
N ILE A 116 11.13 4.39 21.46
CA ILE A 116 10.47 5.52 20.82
C ILE A 116 11.38 6.74 20.90
N SER A 117 11.82 7.21 19.74
CA SER A 117 12.66 8.40 19.62
C SER A 117 11.94 9.65 20.13
N ALA A 118 12.70 10.58 20.71
CA ALA A 118 12.18 11.90 21.06
C ALA A 118 11.59 12.61 19.84
N GLY A 119 10.34 13.09 19.98
CA GLY A 119 9.62 13.77 18.90
C GLY A 119 8.94 12.85 17.88
N ALA A 120 8.97 11.52 18.07
CA ALA A 120 8.15 10.62 17.27
C ALA A 120 6.66 10.89 17.53
N GLU A 121 5.86 10.91 16.46
CA GLU A 121 4.41 11.13 16.52
C GLU A 121 3.62 9.81 16.42
N GLY A 122 4.30 8.72 16.11
CA GLY A 122 3.74 7.39 16.08
C GLY A 122 4.82 6.30 15.96
N LEU A 123 4.35 5.06 15.98
CA LEU A 123 5.16 3.87 15.76
C LEU A 123 4.52 3.05 14.64
N ASP A 124 5.33 2.76 13.63
CA ASP A 124 4.99 1.83 12.56
C ASP A 124 5.70 0.50 12.79
N ASN A 125 5.01 -0.58 12.49
CA ASN A 125 5.61 -1.90 12.48
C ASN A 125 4.98 -2.74 11.38
N SER A 126 5.80 -3.49 10.67
CA SER A 126 5.37 -4.33 9.56
C SER A 126 5.77 -5.79 9.74
N ILE A 127 4.98 -6.66 9.13
CA ILE A 127 5.27 -8.08 8.95
C ILE A 127 5.23 -8.41 7.46
N SER A 128 6.05 -9.38 7.06
CA SER A 128 6.17 -9.84 5.67
C SER A 128 6.01 -11.36 5.60
N GLY A 129 5.44 -11.84 4.50
CA GLY A 129 5.40 -13.26 4.14
C GLY A 129 6.76 -13.84 3.70
N GLY A 130 7.83 -13.04 3.72
CA GLY A 130 9.16 -13.44 3.25
C GLY A 130 9.18 -13.49 1.71
N ASP A 131 9.50 -14.66 1.16
CA ASP A 131 9.52 -14.89 -0.30
C ASP A 131 8.12 -15.14 -0.90
N GLY A 132 7.07 -15.11 -0.07
CA GLY A 132 5.70 -15.38 -0.47
C GLY A 132 4.67 -14.45 0.16
N VAL A 133 3.40 -14.79 0.00
CA VAL A 133 2.27 -14.02 0.53
C VAL A 133 1.97 -14.39 1.97
N LEU A 134 1.42 -13.46 2.74
CA LEU A 134 0.93 -13.73 4.08
C LEU A 134 -0.24 -14.74 4.02
N PRO A 135 -0.28 -15.73 4.93
CA PRO A 135 -1.42 -16.62 5.07
C PRO A 135 -2.76 -15.90 5.20
N ALA A 136 -3.85 -16.53 4.76
CA ALA A 136 -5.19 -16.05 5.10
C ALA A 136 -5.46 -16.27 6.60
N GLY A 137 -6.24 -15.39 7.21
CA GLY A 137 -6.56 -15.47 8.64
C GLY A 137 -6.74 -14.10 9.29
N ALA A 138 -7.06 -14.11 10.57
CA ALA A 138 -7.16 -12.92 11.39
C ALA A 138 -5.77 -12.55 11.93
N TYR A 139 -5.33 -11.33 11.64
CA TYR A 139 -4.10 -10.75 12.14
C TYR A 139 -4.41 -9.72 13.20
N ASP A 140 -3.94 -9.98 14.42
CA ASP A 140 -4.02 -9.06 15.55
C ASP A 140 -2.66 -8.44 15.80
N VAL A 141 -2.63 -7.12 15.98
CA VAL A 141 -1.42 -6.38 16.38
C VAL A 141 -1.65 -5.73 17.73
N THR A 142 -0.63 -5.79 18.58
CA THR A 142 -0.62 -5.09 19.87
C THR A 142 0.63 -4.25 20.00
N PHE A 143 0.46 -3.02 20.47
CA PHE A 143 1.53 -2.09 20.78
C PHE A 143 1.63 -1.98 22.30
N ILE A 144 2.78 -2.36 22.84
CA ILE A 144 3.08 -2.35 24.27
C ILE A 144 4.14 -1.27 24.49
N ILE A 145 3.83 -0.23 25.25
CA ILE A 145 4.77 0.86 25.56
C ILE A 145 5.04 0.84 27.06
N ASN A 146 6.32 0.78 27.42
CA ASN A 146 6.78 0.71 28.80
C ASN A 146 6.06 -0.40 29.61
N GLY A 147 5.88 -1.57 28.99
CA GLY A 147 5.21 -2.73 29.58
C GLY A 147 3.68 -2.63 29.67
N THR A 148 3.06 -1.56 29.19
CA THR A 148 1.61 -1.36 29.21
C THR A 148 1.04 -1.48 27.79
N LEU A 149 -0.12 -2.14 27.64
CA LEU A 149 -0.83 -2.17 26.36
C LEU A 149 -1.29 -0.74 26.00
N ALA A 150 -0.69 -0.18 24.95
CA ALA A 150 -0.96 1.16 24.49
C ALA A 150 -2.01 1.18 23.37
N ALA A 151 -1.95 0.23 22.43
CA ALA A 151 -2.92 0.14 21.35
C ALA A 151 -3.07 -1.29 20.83
N ALA A 152 -4.21 -1.57 20.19
CA ALA A 152 -4.45 -2.81 19.47
C ALA A 152 -5.21 -2.57 18.17
N GLY A 153 -5.07 -3.50 17.23
CA GLY A 153 -5.80 -3.49 15.96
C GLY A 153 -5.92 -4.88 15.38
N THR A 154 -6.91 -5.06 14.50
CA THR A 154 -7.18 -6.33 13.82
C THR A 154 -7.46 -6.08 12.34
N THR A 155 -6.95 -6.95 11.49
CA THR A 155 -7.35 -7.06 10.07
C THR A 155 -7.50 -8.53 9.70
N THR A 156 -8.26 -8.84 8.67
CA THR A 156 -8.39 -10.22 8.17
C THR A 156 -7.89 -10.28 6.74
N ILE A 157 -6.89 -11.12 6.47
CA ILE A 157 -6.56 -11.52 5.09
C ILE A 157 -7.61 -12.54 4.67
N GLN A 158 -8.44 -12.16 3.72
CA GLN A 158 -9.55 -12.98 3.26
C GLN A 158 -9.02 -14.21 2.52
N ALA A 159 -9.55 -15.39 2.81
CA ALA A 159 -9.31 -16.55 1.96
C ALA A 159 -9.89 -16.29 0.56
N PRO A 160 -9.18 -16.65 -0.51
CA PRO A 160 -9.72 -16.52 -1.86
C PRO A 160 -10.86 -17.54 -2.09
N PRO A 161 -11.67 -17.36 -3.15
CA PRO A 161 -12.72 -18.31 -3.49
C PRO A 161 -12.19 -19.74 -3.67
N PRO A 162 -12.87 -20.78 -3.16
CA PRO A 162 -12.44 -22.15 -3.37
C PRO A 162 -12.53 -22.54 -4.85
N ILE A 163 -11.50 -23.25 -5.36
CA ILE A 163 -11.48 -23.71 -6.75
C ILE A 163 -12.28 -25.01 -6.99
N GLY A 164 -12.67 -25.71 -5.92
CA GLY A 164 -13.37 -26.99 -5.97
C GLY A 164 -12.50 -28.08 -6.60
N ASN A 165 -13.06 -28.85 -7.54
CA ASN A 165 -12.34 -29.91 -8.27
C ASN A 165 -11.55 -29.41 -9.49
N ARG A 166 -11.55 -28.10 -9.77
CA ARG A 166 -10.83 -27.52 -10.91
C ARG A 166 -9.32 -27.57 -10.66
N GLN A 167 -8.54 -27.71 -11.72
CA GLN A 167 -7.08 -27.66 -11.59
C GLN A 167 -6.61 -26.19 -11.40
N PRO A 168 -5.65 -25.91 -10.50
CA PRO A 168 -5.14 -24.55 -10.30
C PRO A 168 -4.66 -23.89 -11.60
N ALA A 169 -4.01 -24.65 -12.47
CA ALA A 169 -3.54 -24.17 -13.78
C ALA A 169 -4.68 -23.72 -14.71
N GLU A 170 -5.83 -24.39 -14.68
CA GLU A 170 -7.01 -24.00 -15.48
C GLU A 170 -7.61 -22.69 -14.98
N VAL A 171 -7.72 -22.55 -13.65
CA VAL A 171 -8.20 -21.32 -13.01
C VAL A 171 -7.26 -20.16 -13.31
N TYR A 172 -5.95 -20.40 -13.23
CA TYR A 172 -4.93 -19.40 -13.56
C TYR A 172 -4.97 -18.99 -15.03
N ALA A 173 -5.06 -19.95 -15.96
CA ALA A 173 -5.14 -19.66 -17.40
C ALA A 173 -6.38 -18.82 -17.75
N ALA A 174 -7.53 -19.08 -17.12
CA ALA A 174 -8.73 -18.27 -17.31
C ALA A 174 -8.55 -16.83 -16.76
N ALA A 175 -7.90 -16.69 -15.60
CA ALA A 175 -7.60 -15.37 -15.03
C ALA A 175 -6.59 -14.59 -15.88
N LEU A 176 -5.60 -15.28 -16.48
CA LEU A 176 -4.63 -14.69 -17.40
C LEU A 176 -5.30 -14.06 -18.63
N GLN A 177 -6.35 -14.67 -19.18
CA GLN A 177 -7.09 -14.06 -20.30
C GLN A 177 -7.69 -12.70 -19.94
N SER A 178 -8.18 -12.56 -18.69
CA SER A 178 -8.68 -11.27 -18.18
C SER A 178 -7.54 -10.28 -17.95
N MET A 179 -6.39 -10.74 -17.46
CA MET A 179 -5.20 -9.88 -17.31
C MET A 179 -4.63 -9.41 -18.64
N VAL A 180 -4.60 -10.26 -19.67
CA VAL A 180 -4.22 -9.84 -21.03
C VAL A 180 -5.14 -8.74 -21.55
N SER A 181 -6.44 -8.86 -21.28
CA SER A 181 -7.41 -7.81 -21.62
C SER A 181 -7.16 -6.52 -20.82
N ALA A 182 -6.81 -6.63 -19.54
CA ALA A 182 -6.45 -5.49 -18.69
C ALA A 182 -5.18 -4.76 -19.21
N LEU A 183 -4.13 -5.51 -19.56
CA LEU A 183 -2.90 -4.97 -20.14
C LEU A 183 -3.14 -4.32 -21.52
N ASN A 184 -4.05 -4.89 -22.31
CA ASN A 184 -4.47 -4.30 -23.58
C ASN A 184 -5.28 -3.00 -23.41
N ALA A 185 -6.07 -2.88 -22.35
CA ALA A 185 -6.74 -1.62 -22.01
C ALA A 185 -5.71 -0.58 -21.51
N TYR A 186 -4.79 -1.02 -20.65
CA TYR A 186 -3.68 -0.20 -20.17
C TYR A 186 -2.83 0.37 -21.32
N SER A 187 -2.50 -0.46 -22.31
CA SER A 187 -1.71 -0.05 -23.47
C SER A 187 -2.40 0.98 -24.38
N LYS A 188 -3.74 1.02 -24.32
CA LYS A 188 -4.59 2.02 -24.96
C LYS A 188 -4.87 3.24 -24.08
N GLU A 189 -4.23 3.31 -22.91
CA GLU A 189 -4.37 4.39 -21.93
C GLU A 189 -5.77 4.47 -21.29
N ASP A 190 -6.54 3.38 -21.30
CA ASP A 190 -7.83 3.28 -20.61
C ASP A 190 -7.62 2.67 -19.22
N LEU A 191 -7.22 3.51 -18.25
CA LEU A 191 -6.90 3.08 -16.90
C LEU A 191 -8.14 2.62 -16.11
N GLN A 192 -9.31 3.21 -16.39
CA GLN A 192 -10.59 2.75 -15.85
C GLN A 192 -10.87 1.31 -16.27
N GLN A 193 -10.82 1.00 -17.57
CA GLN A 193 -11.09 -0.34 -18.06
C GLN A 193 -9.99 -1.32 -17.62
N ALA A 194 -8.72 -0.90 -17.62
CA ALA A 194 -7.61 -1.73 -17.16
C ALA A 194 -7.78 -2.17 -15.70
N GLY A 195 -8.09 -1.24 -14.79
CA GLY A 195 -8.32 -1.55 -13.38
C GLY A 195 -9.55 -2.43 -13.15
N GLN A 196 -10.64 -2.21 -13.90
CA GLN A 196 -11.84 -3.05 -13.82
C GLN A 196 -11.58 -4.49 -14.25
N LEU A 197 -10.85 -4.69 -15.36
CA LEU A 197 -10.49 -6.02 -15.86
C LEU A 197 -9.50 -6.73 -14.93
N ALA A 198 -8.54 -6.00 -14.37
CA ALA A 198 -7.62 -6.52 -13.36
C ALA A 198 -8.37 -6.95 -12.08
N ALA A 199 -9.34 -6.16 -11.62
CA ALA A 199 -10.18 -6.50 -10.48
C ALA A 199 -11.05 -7.75 -10.73
N GLN A 200 -11.48 -7.99 -11.97
CA GLN A 200 -12.19 -9.21 -12.35
C GLN A 200 -11.27 -10.44 -12.37
N ALA A 201 -10.00 -10.28 -12.74
CA ALA A 201 -9.02 -11.35 -12.76
C ALA A 201 -8.53 -11.72 -11.34
N ALA A 202 -8.42 -10.75 -10.45
CA ALA A 202 -7.79 -10.88 -9.13
C ALA A 202 -8.32 -12.07 -8.30
N PRO A 203 -9.63 -12.35 -8.18
CA PRO A 203 -10.10 -13.53 -7.44
C PRO A 203 -9.59 -14.85 -8.00
N GLY A 204 -9.51 -14.98 -9.34
CA GLY A 204 -9.00 -16.18 -10.00
C GLY A 204 -7.50 -16.38 -9.76
N ILE A 205 -6.73 -15.30 -9.88
CA ILE A 205 -5.28 -15.29 -9.58
C ILE A 205 -5.07 -15.68 -8.11
N ALA A 206 -5.77 -15.04 -7.18
CA ALA A 206 -5.64 -15.31 -5.75
C ALA A 206 -5.98 -16.77 -5.39
N SER A 207 -7.03 -17.34 -6.01
CA SER A 207 -7.43 -18.73 -5.80
C SER A 207 -6.37 -19.71 -6.31
N ALA A 208 -5.79 -19.43 -7.49
CA ALA A 208 -4.72 -20.25 -8.04
C ALA A 208 -3.41 -20.09 -7.24
N LEU A 209 -3.09 -18.89 -6.77
CA LEU A 209 -1.91 -18.57 -5.96
C LEU A 209 -1.94 -19.34 -4.63
N GLN A 210 -3.11 -19.39 -3.98
CA GLN A 210 -3.26 -20.18 -2.76
C GLN A 210 -3.08 -21.68 -3.01
N ALA A 211 -3.65 -22.20 -4.10
CA ALA A 211 -3.65 -23.63 -4.37
C ALA A 211 -2.33 -24.15 -4.96
N ALA A 212 -1.61 -23.33 -5.72
CA ALA A 212 -0.37 -23.68 -6.40
C ALA A 212 0.54 -22.45 -6.56
N PRO A 213 1.21 -22.00 -5.48
CA PRO A 213 2.06 -20.80 -5.49
C PRO A 213 3.28 -20.93 -6.42
N GLN A 214 3.64 -22.14 -6.83
CA GLN A 214 4.73 -22.44 -7.75
C GLN A 214 4.36 -22.27 -9.24
N LEU A 215 3.12 -21.87 -9.56
CA LEU A 215 2.73 -21.62 -10.94
C LEU A 215 3.59 -20.49 -11.55
N PRO A 216 3.93 -20.56 -12.86
CA PRO A 216 4.79 -19.57 -13.49
C PRO A 216 4.27 -18.15 -13.32
N ASP A 217 5.12 -17.25 -12.83
CA ASP A 217 4.86 -15.82 -12.64
C ASP A 217 3.58 -15.45 -11.87
N ILE A 218 2.96 -16.39 -11.15
CA ILE A 218 1.66 -16.16 -10.54
C ILE A 218 1.67 -15.01 -9.53
N LEU A 219 2.79 -14.84 -8.81
CA LEU A 219 3.00 -13.70 -7.92
C LEU A 219 3.16 -12.39 -8.73
N ALA A 220 3.99 -12.39 -9.78
CA ALA A 220 4.17 -11.20 -10.62
C ALA A 220 2.84 -10.75 -11.26
N VAL A 221 2.00 -11.70 -11.69
CA VAL A 221 0.67 -11.44 -12.25
C VAL A 221 -0.29 -10.88 -11.18
N SER A 222 -0.24 -11.42 -9.96
CA SER A 222 -1.02 -10.88 -8.83
C SER A 222 -0.64 -9.43 -8.54
N GLU A 223 0.66 -9.13 -8.49
CA GLU A 223 1.17 -7.78 -8.22
C GLU A 223 0.85 -6.82 -9.38
N ALA A 224 0.97 -7.25 -10.64
CA ALA A 224 0.55 -6.45 -11.78
C ALA A 224 -0.95 -6.13 -11.76
N ALA A 225 -1.81 -7.06 -11.32
CA ALA A 225 -3.23 -6.81 -11.15
C ALA A 225 -3.49 -5.72 -10.10
N HIS A 226 -2.83 -5.80 -8.94
CA HIS A 226 -2.93 -4.78 -7.90
C HIS A 226 -2.41 -3.41 -8.36
N ALA A 227 -1.34 -3.37 -9.16
CA ALA A 227 -0.82 -2.14 -9.74
C ALA A 227 -1.85 -1.45 -10.66
N LEU A 228 -2.51 -2.20 -11.55
CA LEU A 228 -3.54 -1.67 -12.44
C LEU A 228 -4.77 -1.18 -11.68
N ILE A 229 -5.21 -1.90 -10.65
CA ILE A 229 -6.30 -1.46 -9.76
C ILE A 229 -5.91 -0.16 -9.05
N ALA A 230 -4.68 -0.06 -8.54
CA ALA A 230 -4.18 1.15 -7.88
C ALA A 230 -4.11 2.33 -8.87
N LEU A 231 -3.66 2.12 -10.11
CA LEU A 231 -3.66 3.15 -11.16
C LEU A 231 -5.06 3.70 -11.45
N GLN A 232 -6.06 2.84 -11.54
CA GLN A 232 -7.46 3.28 -11.69
C GLN A 232 -7.90 4.17 -10.51
N ARG A 233 -7.50 3.81 -9.28
CA ARG A 233 -7.81 4.62 -8.08
C ARG A 233 -7.08 5.95 -8.09
N THR A 234 -5.84 5.98 -8.56
CA THR A 234 -5.09 7.22 -8.79
C THR A 234 -5.82 8.14 -9.75
N GLU A 235 -6.22 7.64 -10.92
CA GLU A 235 -6.97 8.43 -11.91
C GLU A 235 -8.28 8.97 -11.33
N THR A 236 -9.04 8.13 -10.63
CA THR A 236 -10.28 8.55 -9.96
C THR A 236 -10.05 9.69 -8.96
N ALA A 237 -8.94 9.65 -8.22
CA ALA A 237 -8.59 10.71 -7.27
C ALA A 237 -8.12 12.00 -7.97
N ILE A 238 -7.41 11.89 -9.09
CA ILE A 238 -7.03 13.03 -9.94
C ILE A 238 -8.27 13.72 -10.49
N ASP A 239 -9.24 12.96 -11.01
CA ASP A 239 -10.51 13.50 -11.52
C ASP A 239 -11.32 14.21 -10.43
N ALA A 240 -11.18 13.76 -9.18
CA ALA A 240 -11.78 14.39 -8.01
C ALA A 240 -10.99 15.61 -7.49
N GLY A 241 -9.80 15.89 -8.03
CA GLY A 241 -8.92 16.97 -7.58
C GLY A 241 -8.19 16.71 -6.25
N ASP A 242 -8.19 15.48 -5.74
CA ASP A 242 -7.51 15.13 -4.49
C ASP A 242 -6.09 14.61 -4.78
N VAL A 243 -5.16 15.55 -5.01
CA VAL A 243 -3.75 15.24 -5.34
C VAL A 243 -3.10 14.39 -4.26
N ARG A 244 -3.43 14.61 -2.98
CA ARG A 244 -2.85 13.85 -1.87
C ARG A 244 -3.26 12.37 -1.93
N VAL A 245 -4.56 12.10 -2.15
CA VAL A 245 -5.05 10.72 -2.31
C VAL A 245 -4.55 10.09 -3.61
N ALA A 246 -4.43 10.87 -4.68
CA ALA A 246 -3.82 10.41 -5.93
C ALA A 246 -2.36 9.98 -5.73
N THR A 247 -1.54 10.78 -5.02
CA THR A 247 -0.15 10.43 -4.70
C THR A 247 -0.06 9.13 -3.93
N GLU A 248 -0.92 8.93 -2.92
CA GLU A 248 -0.95 7.69 -2.13
C GLU A 248 -1.26 6.46 -3.00
N TRP A 249 -2.29 6.54 -3.87
CA TRP A 249 -2.58 5.43 -4.80
C TRP A 249 -1.48 5.23 -5.84
N ALA A 250 -0.82 6.29 -6.31
CA ALA A 250 0.30 6.19 -7.24
C ALA A 250 1.51 5.51 -6.60
N THR A 251 1.82 5.80 -5.34
CA THR A 251 2.86 5.10 -4.57
C THR A 251 2.59 3.61 -4.50
N ARG A 252 1.33 3.22 -4.25
CA ARG A 252 0.92 1.81 -4.25
C ARG A 252 1.06 1.17 -5.62
N ALA A 253 0.62 1.85 -6.67
CA ALA A 253 0.74 1.36 -8.03
C ALA A 253 2.21 1.12 -8.40
N ALA A 254 3.09 2.08 -8.10
CA ALA A 254 4.52 1.98 -8.35
C ALA A 254 5.18 0.83 -7.58
N SER A 255 4.77 0.62 -6.32
CA SER A 255 5.28 -0.48 -5.53
C SER A 255 4.89 -1.85 -6.09
N HIS A 256 3.59 -2.06 -6.35
CA HIS A 256 3.10 -3.32 -6.92
C HIS A 256 3.73 -3.59 -8.30
N ALA A 257 3.83 -2.55 -9.15
CA ALA A 257 4.47 -2.67 -10.46
C ALA A 257 5.96 -3.01 -10.33
N GLY A 258 6.67 -2.41 -9.39
CA GLY A 258 8.08 -2.69 -9.11
C GLY A 258 8.32 -4.12 -8.64
N ILE A 259 7.45 -4.68 -7.80
CA ILE A 259 7.55 -6.10 -7.39
C ILE A 259 7.22 -7.02 -8.56
N ALA A 260 6.13 -6.74 -9.29
CA ALA A 260 5.76 -7.51 -10.48
C ALA A 260 6.93 -7.60 -11.46
N ASP A 261 7.59 -6.45 -11.71
CA ASP A 261 8.79 -6.40 -12.52
C ASP A 261 9.94 -7.21 -11.91
N GLY A 262 10.24 -7.02 -10.62
CA GLY A 262 11.35 -7.70 -9.94
C GLY A 262 11.26 -9.22 -9.96
N VAL A 263 10.05 -9.80 -10.01
CA VAL A 263 9.84 -11.24 -9.89
C VAL A 263 9.39 -11.94 -11.19
N ALA A 264 8.93 -11.21 -12.21
CA ALA A 264 8.55 -11.78 -13.51
C ALA A 264 9.73 -12.48 -14.21
N GLN A 265 9.50 -13.70 -14.71
CA GLN A 265 10.49 -14.52 -15.42
C GLN A 265 10.18 -14.68 -16.90
N ASP A 266 8.90 -14.75 -17.30
CA ASP A 266 8.50 -14.78 -18.70
C ASP A 266 8.89 -13.49 -19.41
N ALA A 267 9.54 -13.60 -20.56
CA ALA A 267 10.13 -12.46 -21.25
C ALA A 267 9.09 -11.47 -21.77
N GLU A 268 7.95 -11.95 -22.29
CA GLU A 268 6.89 -11.09 -22.80
C GLU A 268 6.20 -10.38 -21.64
N PHE A 269 5.90 -11.10 -20.55
CA PHE A 269 5.32 -10.49 -19.37
C PHE A 269 6.27 -9.51 -18.67
N LYS A 270 7.57 -9.82 -18.64
CA LYS A 270 8.62 -8.95 -18.09
C LYS A 270 8.68 -7.60 -18.81
N GLU A 271 8.54 -7.58 -20.15
CA GLU A 271 8.48 -6.32 -20.89
C GLU A 271 7.29 -5.45 -20.46
N TRP A 272 6.12 -6.07 -20.25
CA TRP A 272 4.93 -5.38 -19.73
C TRP A 272 5.15 -4.82 -18.33
N THR A 273 5.68 -5.61 -17.40
CA THR A 273 5.90 -5.17 -16.02
C THR A 273 6.98 -4.09 -15.93
N THR A 274 8.04 -4.17 -16.73
CA THR A 274 9.07 -3.12 -16.80
C THR A 274 8.47 -1.80 -17.25
N ARG A 275 7.61 -1.83 -18.29
CA ARG A 275 6.90 -0.63 -18.74
C ARG A 275 5.96 -0.10 -17.66
N LEU A 276 5.16 -0.95 -17.05
CA LEU A 276 4.22 -0.57 -15.98
C LEU A 276 4.94 0.07 -14.79
N ALA A 277 6.09 -0.47 -14.38
CA ALA A 277 6.92 0.07 -13.32
C ALA A 277 7.48 1.47 -13.67
N ALA A 278 8.00 1.64 -14.89
CA ALA A 278 8.49 2.94 -15.35
C ALA A 278 7.38 4.00 -15.40
N ASP A 279 6.23 3.63 -15.96
CA ASP A 279 5.06 4.51 -16.11
C ASP A 279 4.49 4.95 -14.75
N THR A 280 4.36 4.02 -13.80
CA THR A 280 3.86 4.33 -12.44
C THR A 280 4.82 5.20 -11.63
N LEU A 281 6.14 4.98 -11.74
CA LEU A 281 7.15 5.83 -11.09
C LEU A 281 7.12 7.25 -11.64
N GLU A 282 6.97 7.41 -12.95
CA GLU A 282 6.89 8.73 -13.58
C GLU A 282 5.62 9.48 -13.18
N LEU A 283 4.47 8.79 -13.12
CA LEU A 283 3.23 9.37 -12.59
C LEU A 283 3.39 9.84 -11.13
N LEU A 284 3.98 9.01 -10.28
CA LEU A 284 4.26 9.37 -8.89
C LEU A 284 5.17 10.60 -8.80
N ARG A 285 6.22 10.67 -9.62
CA ARG A 285 7.12 11.83 -9.68
C ARG A 285 6.35 13.10 -10.02
N LEU A 286 5.45 13.06 -11.00
CA LEU A 286 4.63 14.21 -11.41
C LEU A 286 3.66 14.65 -10.30
N LEU A 287 3.01 13.71 -9.62
CA LEU A 287 2.09 14.01 -8.52
C LEU A 287 2.82 14.64 -7.32
N LEU A 288 4.00 14.12 -6.96
CA LEU A 288 4.84 14.70 -5.92
C LEU A 288 5.28 16.14 -6.26
N GLN A 289 5.59 16.41 -7.54
CA GLN A 289 5.90 17.77 -7.99
C GLN A 289 4.69 18.71 -7.89
N ALA A 290 3.51 18.25 -8.28
CA ALA A 290 2.28 19.05 -8.14
C ALA A 290 1.94 19.34 -6.68
N GLN A 291 2.12 18.36 -5.79
CA GLN A 291 1.90 18.53 -4.35
C GLN A 291 2.90 19.50 -3.70
N ALA A 292 4.12 19.62 -4.22
CA ALA A 292 5.09 20.59 -3.73
C ALA A 292 4.83 22.04 -4.18
N GLN A 293 3.98 22.24 -5.21
CA GLN A 293 3.68 23.54 -5.81
C GLN A 293 2.37 24.17 -5.31
N GLY A 294 1.50 23.38 -4.66
CA GLY A 294 0.23 23.82 -4.08
C GLY A 294 0.26 23.80 -2.56
#